data_AF-A0A351HAB9-F1
#
_entry.id   AF-A0A351HAB9-F1
#
_cell.length_a   1.000
_cell.length_b   1.000
_cell.length_c   1.000
_cell.angle_alpha   90.00
_cell.angle_beta   90.00
_cell.angle_gamma   90.00
#
_symmetry.space_group_name_H-M   'P 1'
#
loop_
_entity.id
_entity.type
_entity.pdbx_description
1 polymer ?
#
loop_
_entity_poly.entity_id
_entity_poly.type
_entity_poly.pdbx_seq_one_letter_code
_entity_poly.pdbx_strand_id
1 'polypeptide(L)'
;TSDKYELVLENGFDFLNEGFVWEVGSTFTNPQLAETLERIKEEGIDTFYSGSLADEIEEFMIENGGFMRKSDLEMYRAIVREPL
;
A
#
# COMPACT_ATOMS: atom_id res chain seq x y z
N THR A 1 10.05 -0.51 -24.11
CA THR A 1 10.41 -1.77 -24.78
C THR A 1 10.05 -2.93 -23.86
N SER A 2 9.82 -4.12 -24.42
CA SER A 2 9.22 -5.34 -23.80
C SER A 2 9.41 -5.49 -22.29
N ASP A 3 10.63 -5.25 -21.81
CA ASP A 3 11.06 -5.41 -20.41
C ASP A 3 10.15 -4.69 -19.38
N LYS A 4 9.61 -3.51 -19.72
CA LYS A 4 8.70 -2.79 -18.79
C LYS A 4 7.33 -3.44 -18.68
N TYR A 5 6.87 -4.13 -19.73
CA TYR A 5 5.58 -4.83 -19.72
C TYR A 5 5.68 -6.15 -18.95
N GLU A 6 6.76 -6.89 -19.15
CA GLU A 6 7.02 -8.14 -18.41
C GLU A 6 7.13 -7.89 -16.90
N LEU A 7 7.79 -6.80 -16.48
CA LEU A 7 7.92 -6.44 -15.07
C LEU A 7 6.57 -6.18 -14.38
N VAL A 8 5.62 -5.54 -15.10
CA VAL A 8 4.28 -5.26 -14.59
C VAL A 8 3.43 -6.53 -14.55
N LEU A 9 3.56 -7.40 -15.55
CA LEU A 9 2.87 -8.70 -15.53
C LEU A 9 3.32 -9.59 -14.36
N GLU A 10 4.60 -9.52 -14.00
CA GLU A 10 5.17 -10.32 -12.92
C GLU A 10 4.85 -9.73 -11.52
N ASN A 11 4.93 -8.40 -11.36
CA ASN A 11 4.92 -7.77 -10.03
C ASN A 11 3.73 -6.83 -9.77
N GLY A 12 2.92 -6.56 -10.78
CA GLY A 12 1.88 -5.53 -10.74
C GLY A 12 0.60 -5.96 -11.44
N PHE A 13 0.30 -7.26 -11.46
CA PHE A 13 -0.89 -7.81 -12.10
C PHE A 13 -2.18 -7.13 -11.61
N ASP A 14 -2.26 -6.82 -10.31
CA ASP A 14 -3.40 -6.11 -9.70
C ASP A 14 -3.62 -4.68 -10.23
N PHE A 15 -2.63 -4.11 -10.92
CA PHE A 15 -2.72 -2.80 -11.58
C PHE A 15 -3.12 -2.90 -13.05
N LEU A 16 -3.32 -4.11 -13.59
CA LEU A 16 -3.76 -4.35 -14.96
C LEU A 16 -5.28 -4.48 -15.05
N ASN A 17 -5.84 -4.06 -16.18
CA ASN A 17 -7.23 -4.27 -16.54
C ASN A 17 -7.38 -5.63 -17.23
N GLU A 18 -7.81 -6.65 -16.48
CA GLU A 18 -7.98 -8.02 -16.99
C GLU A 18 -6.69 -8.57 -17.66
N GLY A 19 -5.53 -8.24 -17.09
CA GLY A 19 -4.21 -8.63 -17.63
C GLY A 19 -3.70 -7.72 -18.75
N PHE A 20 -4.43 -6.67 -19.13
CA PHE A 20 -4.01 -5.67 -20.11
C PHE A 20 -3.67 -4.34 -19.46
N VAL A 21 -2.77 -3.59 -20.09
CA VAL A 21 -2.50 -2.21 -19.66
C VAL A 21 -3.70 -1.31 -19.97
N TRP A 22 -3.89 -0.29 -19.14
CA TRP A 22 -4.90 0.73 -19.36
C TRP A 22 -4.60 1.57 -20.60
N GLU A 23 -5.65 1.96 -21.33
CA GLU A 23 -5.52 2.89 -22.44
C GLU A 23 -5.40 4.33 -21.94
N VAL A 24 -4.71 5.19 -22.70
CA VAL A 24 -4.63 6.61 -22.40
C VAL A 24 -6.04 7.21 -22.38
N GLY A 25 -6.37 7.92 -21.30
CA GLY A 25 -7.70 8.49 -21.08
C GLY A 25 -8.67 7.58 -20.34
N SER A 26 -8.27 6.34 -20.04
CA SER A 26 -9.03 5.46 -19.15
C SER A 26 -8.97 5.92 -17.69
N THR A 27 -10.01 5.58 -16.93
CA THR A 27 -10.06 5.78 -15.49
C THR A 27 -9.64 4.50 -14.78
N PHE A 28 -8.54 4.55 -14.05
CA PHE A 28 -8.12 3.48 -13.14
C PHE A 28 -8.81 3.63 -11.78
N THR A 29 -9.25 2.52 -11.19
CA THR A 29 -9.75 2.45 -9.82
C THR A 29 -8.97 1.40 -9.03
N ASN A 30 -8.77 1.64 -7.74
CA ASN A 30 -8.13 0.69 -6.83
C ASN A 30 -9.07 0.41 -5.64
N PRO A 31 -9.94 -0.61 -5.73
CA PRO A 31 -10.90 -0.94 -4.68
C PRO A 31 -10.24 -1.32 -3.35
N GLN A 32 -9.09 -2.00 -3.38
CA GLN A 32 -8.37 -2.42 -2.17
C GLN A 32 -7.85 -1.19 -1.41
N LEU A 33 -7.23 -0.24 -2.11
CA LEU A 33 -6.81 1.02 -1.48
C LEU A 33 -8.01 1.83 -0.99
N ALA A 34 -9.13 1.83 -1.71
CA ALA A 34 -10.35 2.49 -1.27
C ALA A 34 -10.88 1.91 0.05
N GLU A 35 -10.86 0.58 0.22
CA GLU A 35 -11.22 -0.09 1.46
C GLU A 35 -10.29 0.30 2.62
N THR A 36 -8.97 0.34 2.37
CA THR A 36 -8.00 0.83 3.37
C THR A 36 -8.33 2.26 3.80
N LEU A 37 -8.65 3.15 2.86
CA LEU A 37 -8.99 4.55 3.16
C LEU A 37 -10.32 4.68 3.91
N GLU A 38 -11.30 3.84 3.59
CA GLU A 38 -12.58 3.80 4.32
C GLU A 38 -12.37 3.35 5.77
N ARG A 39 -11.55 2.33 6.01
CA ARG A 39 -11.17 1.90 7.37
C ARG A 39 -10.48 3.01 8.15
N ILE A 40 -9.54 3.73 7.54
CA ILE A 40 -8.88 4.88 8.17
C ILE A 40 -9.90 5.99 8.51
N LYS A 41 -10.88 6.23 7.63
CA LYS A 41 -11.94 7.21 7.85
C LYS A 41 -12.85 6.80 9.02
N GLU A 42 -13.22 5.53 9.11
CA GLU A 42 -14.16 5.01 10.11
C GLU A 42 -13.51 4.79 11.49
N GLU A 43 -12.30 4.23 11.52
CA GLU A 43 -11.60 3.82 12.74
C GLU A 43 -10.56 4.85 13.22
N GLY A 44 -10.20 5.80 12.37
CA GLY A 44 -9.14 6.78 12.62
C GLY A 44 -7.75 6.29 12.20
N ILE A 45 -6.78 7.20 12.17
CA ILE A 45 -5.42 6.92 11.68
C ILE A 45 -4.66 5.89 12.53
N ASP A 46 -5.05 5.73 13.79
CA ASP A 46 -4.43 4.76 14.70
C ASP A 46 -4.60 3.32 14.21
N THR A 47 -5.62 3.03 13.38
CA THR A 47 -5.78 1.72 12.75
C THR A 47 -4.56 1.34 11.89
N PHE A 48 -3.96 2.32 11.20
CA PHE A 48 -2.76 2.16 10.37
C PHE A 48 -1.47 1.98 11.18
N TYR A 49 -1.31 2.69 12.29
CA TYR A 49 -0.06 2.70 13.04
C TYR A 49 -0.02 1.71 14.22
N SER A 50 -1.17 1.31 14.75
CA SER A 50 -1.27 0.48 15.96
C SER A 50 -2.46 -0.48 15.99
N GLY A 51 -3.39 -0.37 15.04
CA GLY A 51 -4.59 -1.20 14.96
C GLY A 51 -4.47 -2.33 13.93
N SER A 52 -5.61 -2.66 13.32
CA SER A 52 -5.78 -3.84 12.47
C SER A 52 -5.00 -3.74 11.16
N LEU A 53 -4.88 -2.55 10.56
CA LEU A 53 -4.02 -2.36 9.38
C LEU A 53 -2.54 -2.54 9.74
N ALA A 54 -2.11 -2.14 10.95
CA ALA A 54 -0.74 -2.37 11.39
C ALA A 54 -0.44 -3.87 11.58
N ASP A 55 -1.42 -4.64 12.07
CA ASP A 55 -1.33 -6.10 12.17
C ASP A 55 -1.18 -6.75 10.78
N GLU A 56 -2.01 -6.34 9.82
CA GLU A 56 -1.95 -6.83 8.42
C GLU A 56 -0.61 -6.51 7.74
N ILE A 57 -0.07 -5.31 7.98
CA ILE A 57 1.26 -4.92 7.45
C ILE A 57 2.35 -5.80 8.06
N GLU A 58 2.31 -6.07 9.37
CA GLU A 58 3.28 -6.95 10.02
C GLU A 58 3.21 -8.38 9.48
N GLU A 59 2.01 -8.94 9.34
CA GLU A 59 1.80 -10.28 8.78
C GLU A 59 2.40 -10.38 7.38
N PHE A 60 2.06 -9.44 6.49
CA PHE A 60 2.64 -9.36 5.15
C PHE A 60 4.17 -9.27 5.17
N MET A 61 4.73 -8.44 6.06
CA MET A 61 6.19 -8.30 6.17
C MET A 61 6.84 -9.60 6.65
N ILE A 62 6.26 -10.31 7.62
CA ILE A 62 6.79 -11.59 8.10
C ILE A 62 6.74 -12.64 6.99
N GLU A 63 5.61 -12.76 6.30
CA GLU A 63 5.40 -13.74 5.23
C GLU A 63 6.40 -13.56 4.07
N ASN A 64 6.77 -12.31 3.77
CA ASN A 64 7.65 -11.96 2.64
C ASN A 64 9.11 -11.72 3.05
N GLY A 65 9.50 -12.04 4.29
CA GLY A 65 10.89 -11.90 4.76
C GLY A 65 11.33 -10.45 5.01
N GLY A 66 10.37 -9.53 5.18
CA GLY A 66 10.58 -8.14 5.57
C GLY A 66 10.90 -7.96 7.06
N PHE A 67 11.53 -6.83 7.38
CA PHE A 67 12.04 -6.53 8.73
C PHE A 67 11.13 -5.65 9.59
N MET A 68 10.24 -4.87 8.98
CA MET A 68 9.33 -3.99 9.72
C MET A 68 8.36 -4.81 10.57
N ARG A 69 8.11 -4.34 11.78
CA ARG A 69 7.11 -4.89 12.71
C ARG A 69 6.09 -3.84 13.06
N LYS A 70 4.96 -4.27 13.62
CA LYS A 70 3.93 -3.37 14.14
C LYS A 70 4.52 -2.39 15.15
N SER A 71 5.46 -2.86 15.99
CA SER A 71 6.17 -1.98 16.93
C SER A 71 6.89 -0.81 16.26
N ASP A 72 7.38 -0.97 15.02
CA ASP A 72 8.04 0.12 14.29
C ASP A 72 7.02 1.17 13.83
N LEU A 73 5.83 0.73 13.40
CA LEU A 73 4.71 1.60 13.05
C LEU A 73 4.22 2.37 14.29
N GLU A 74 4.08 1.70 15.43
CA GLU A 74 3.65 2.31 16.71
C GLU A 74 4.63 3.38 17.20
N MET A 75 5.93 3.18 16.97
CA MET A 75 6.98 4.13 17.35
C MET A 75 7.12 5.30 16.37
N TYR A 76 6.52 5.23 15.17
CA TYR A 76 6.68 6.27 14.15
C TYR A 76 6.11 7.61 14.60
N ARG A 77 6.88 8.69 14.45
CA ARG A 77 6.42 10.06 14.68
C ARG A 77 6.91 10.96 13.55
N ALA A 78 5.98 11.68 12.92
CA ALA A 78 6.31 12.72 11.95
C ALA A 78 6.98 13.90 12.69
N ILE A 79 8.12 14.37 12.18
CA ILE A 79 8.90 15.47 12.78
C ILE A 79 8.77 16.70 11.89
N VAL A 80 8.12 17.75 12.40
CA VAL A 80 8.07 19.07 11.74
C VAL A 80 9.44 19.75 11.87
N ARG A 81 9.92 20.37 10.79
CA ARG A 81 11.23 21.04 10.74
C ARG A 81 11.10 22.42 10.12
N GLU A 82 11.98 23.34 10.53
CA GLU A 82 12.14 24.64 9.88
C GLU A 82 12.83 24.46 8.52
N PRO A 83 12.27 25.04 7.43
CA PRO A 83 12.97 25.10 6.15
C PRO A 83 14.31 25.85 6.25
N LEU A 84 15.29 25.45 5.45
CA LEU A 84 16.60 26.11 5.34
C LEU A 84 16.53 27.45 4.59
#